data_AF-A0A355YCM0-F1
#
_entry.id   AF-A0A355YCM0-F1
#
_cell.length_a   1.000
_cell.length_b   1.000
_cell.length_c   1.000
_cell.angle_alpha   90.00
_cell.angle_beta   90.00
_cell.angle_gamma   90.00
#
_symmetry.space_group_name_H-M   'P 1'
#
loop_
_entity.id
_entity.type
_entity.pdbx_description
1 polymer ?
#
loop_
_entity_poly.entity_id
_entity_poly.type
_entity_poly.pdbx_seq_one_letter_code
_entity_poly.pdbx_strand_id
1 'polypeptide(L)' 'MNDRGIAGALLLALALAGCARPAPQALGTLEWDRVTVPAPVSERIVRIDVREGQHVAAGASLMQLEPAQARSQLDALRA' A
#
# COMPACT_ATOMS: atom_id res chain seq x y z
N MET A 1 -21.05 39.64 -50.35
CA MET A 1 -21.78 39.75 -49.06
C MET A 1 -21.93 38.31 -48.58
N ASN A 2 -21.08 37.67 -47.77
CA ASN A 2 -20.33 38.11 -46.59
C ASN A 2 -19.13 37.15 -46.28
N ASP A 3 -18.53 36.52 -47.28
CA ASP A 3 -17.57 35.41 -47.09
C ASP A 3 -16.33 35.79 -46.24
N ARG A 4 -15.90 37.04 -46.33
CA ARG A 4 -14.79 37.58 -45.51
C ARG A 4 -15.18 37.71 -44.03
N GLY A 5 -16.45 38.02 -43.75
CA GLY A 5 -17.00 38.09 -42.40
C GLY A 5 -17.24 36.70 -41.80
N ILE A 6 -17.66 35.73 -42.61
CA ILE A 6 -17.83 34.34 -42.21
C ILE A 6 -16.46 33.72 -41.85
N ALA A 7 -15.45 33.94 -42.70
CA ALA A 7 -14.09 33.47 -42.43
C ALA A 7 -13.51 34.10 -41.15
N GLY A 8 -13.75 35.41 -40.93
CA GLY A 8 -13.32 36.10 -39.70
C GLY A 8 -14.00 35.56 -38.44
N ALA A 9 -15.31 35.31 -38.50
CA ALA A 9 -16.06 34.72 -37.39
C ALA A 9 -15.62 33.28 -37.09
N LEU A 10 -15.33 32.47 -38.12
CA LEU A 10 -14.80 31.12 -37.97
C LEU A 10 -13.40 31.10 -37.35
N LEU A 11 -12.51 32.00 -37.80
CA LEU A 11 -11.17 32.15 -37.21
C LEU A 11 -11.24 32.56 -35.73
N LEU A 12 -12.14 33.48 -35.39
CA LEU A 12 -12.35 33.91 -34.01
C LEU A 12 -12.92 32.78 -33.15
N ALA A 13 -13.91 32.03 -33.66
CA ALA A 13 -14.47 30.88 -32.95
C ALA A 13 -13.43 29.77 -32.72
N LEU A 14 -12.56 29.49 -33.70
CA LEU A 14 -11.45 28.55 -33.56
C LEU A 14 -10.45 29.02 -32.49
N ALA A 15 -10.14 30.32 -32.44
CA ALA A 15 -9.23 30.87 -31.45
C ALA A 15 -9.78 30.75 -30.02
N LEU A 16 -11.10 30.88 -29.83
CA LEU A 16 -11.74 30.75 -28.51
C LEU A 16 -11.91 29.29 -28.05
N ALA A 17 -11.94 28.32 -28.98
CA ALA A 17 -12.12 26.90 -28.65
C ALA A 17 -10.90 26.26 -27.93
N GLY A 18 -9.74 26.92 -27.91
CA GLY A 18 -8.51 26.43 -27.25
C GLY A 18 -8.47 26.64 -25.74
N CYS A 19 -9.39 27.42 -25.16
CA CYS A 19 -9.43 27.70 -23.72
C CYS A 19 -10.13 26.57 -22.95
N ALA A 20 -9.46 25.43 -22.77
CA ALA A 20 -9.91 24.35 -21.89
C ALA A 20 -9.15 24.40 -20.55
N ARG A 21 -9.88 24.24 -19.44
CA ARG A 21 -9.28 24.14 -18.11
C ARG A 21 -8.81 22.69 -17.91
N PRO A 22 -7.55 22.43 -17.53
CA PRO A 22 -7.08 21.07 -17.28
C PRO A 22 -7.92 20.40 -16.20
N ALA A 23 -8.17 19.10 -16.35
CA ALA A 23 -8.80 18.32 -15.28
C ALA A 23 -7.92 18.41 -14.00
N PRO A 24 -8.54 18.48 -12.81
CA PRO A 24 -7.79 18.48 -11.56
C PRO A 24 -6.94 17.21 -11.48
N GLN A 25 -5.63 17.40 -11.23
CA GLN A 25 -4.68 16.30 -11.05
C GLN A 25 -4.48 16.04 -9.57
N ALA A 26 -4.75 14.82 -9.13
CA ALA A 26 -4.41 14.36 -7.79
C ALA A 26 -3.00 13.78 -7.83
N LEU A 27 -2.01 14.59 -7.45
CA LEU A 27 -0.63 14.16 -7.31
C LEU A 27 -0.42 13.60 -5.90
N GLY A 28 0.22 12.44 -5.79
CA GLY A 28 0.50 11.79 -4.52
C GLY A 28 1.17 10.43 -4.69
N THR A 29 1.55 9.82 -3.57
CA THR A 29 2.04 8.45 -3.51
C THR A 29 0.95 7.52 -3.00
N LEU A 30 0.95 6.28 -3.48
CA LEU A 30 0.11 5.23 -2.93
C LEU A 30 0.88 4.58 -1.77
N GLU A 31 0.39 4.79 -0.55
CA GLU A 31 0.94 4.17 0.65
C GLU A 31 0.08 2.98 1.08
N TRP A 32 0.68 2.06 1.84
CA TRP A 32 -0.02 0.93 2.44
C TRP A 32 0.28 0.88 3.94
N ASP A 33 -0.73 0.56 4.73
CA ASP A 33 -0.56 0.28 6.16
C ASP A 33 0.38 -0.90 6.36
N ARG A 34 1.54 -0.62 6.94
CA ARG A 34 2.53 -1.63 7.30
C ARG A 34 2.40 -1.97 8.77
N VAL A 35 2.26 -3.26 9.07
CA VAL A 35 2.34 -3.78 10.43
C VAL A 35 3.61 -4.61 10.57
N THR A 36 4.43 -4.27 11.56
CA THR A 36 5.58 -5.09 11.96
C THR A 36 5.16 -5.98 13.12
N VAL A 37 5.37 -7.30 12.98
CA VAL A 37 5.13 -8.28 14.05
C VAL A 37 6.48 -8.63 14.68
N PRO A 38 6.87 -8.02 15.82
CA PRO A 38 8.13 -8.34 16.46
C PRO A 38 8.08 -9.70 17.17
N ALA A 39 9.24 -10.33 17.34
CA ALA A 39 9.35 -11.50 18.20
C ALA A 39 9.01 -11.14 19.66
N PRO A 40 8.16 -11.91 20.36
CA PRO A 40 7.75 -11.59 21.73
C PRO A 40 8.86 -11.80 22.76
N VAL A 41 9.87 -12.62 22.44
CA VAL A 41 11.00 -12.96 23.30
C VAL A 41 12.27 -13.11 22.46
N SER A 42 13.42 -12.92 23.10
CA SER A 42 14.75 -13.04 22.48
C SER A 42 15.21 -14.49 22.42
N GLU A 43 14.57 -15.28 21.55
CA GLU A 43 14.89 -16.69 21.36
C GLU A 43 15.32 -16.98 19.92
N ARG A 44 15.97 -18.12 19.70
CA ARG A 44 16.41 -18.54 18.35
C ARG A 44 15.21 -18.91 17.49
N ILE A 45 15.21 -18.45 16.24
CA ILE A 45 14.24 -18.88 15.22
C ILE A 45 14.57 -20.33 14.82
N VAL A 46 13.62 -21.24 15.02
CA VAL A 46 13.75 -22.66 14.62
C VAL A 46 13.01 -22.98 13.32
N ARG A 47 12.01 -22.17 12.96
CA ARG A 47 11.22 -22.35 11.73
C ARG A 47 10.54 -21.06 11.30
N ILE A 48 10.40 -20.88 9.99
CA ILE A 48 9.59 -19.84 9.36
C ILE A 48 8.48 -20.56 8.60
N ASP A 49 7.22 -20.25 8.89
CA ASP A 49 6.04 -20.97 8.40
C ASP A 49 5.38 -20.29 7.18
N VAL A 50 5.96 -19.17 6.73
CA VAL A 50 5.46 -18.34 5.62
C VAL A 50 6.54 -18.08 4.57
N ARG A 51 6.11 -17.59 3.40
CA ARG A 51 6.98 -17.08 2.35
C ARG A 51 6.64 -15.63 2.03
N GLU A 52 7.56 -14.93 1.39
CA GLU A 52 7.34 -13.57 0.92
C GLU A 52 6.13 -13.49 -0.02
N GLY A 53 5.30 -12.45 0.14
CA GLY A 53 4.06 -12.26 -0.62
C GLY A 53 2.89 -13.17 -0.24
N GLN A 54 3.08 -14.08 0.72
CA GLN A 54 2.00 -14.95 1.21
C GLN A 54 0.94 -14.13 1.96
N HIS A 55 -0.32 -14.31 1.58
CA HIS A 55 -1.45 -13.76 2.32
C HIS A 55 -1.71 -14.60 3.57
N VAL A 56 -1.95 -13.94 4.70
CA VAL A 56 -2.21 -14.58 5.99
C VAL A 56 -3.43 -13.95 6.66
N ALA A 57 -4.16 -14.74 7.44
CA ALA A 57 -5.24 -14.25 8.28
C ALA A 57 -4.70 -13.80 9.65
N ALA A 58 -5.46 -12.98 10.37
CA ALA A 58 -5.14 -12.62 11.74
C ALA A 58 -5.02 -13.88 12.62
N GLY A 59 -3.99 -13.93 13.47
CA GLY A 59 -3.70 -15.09 14.32
C GLY A 59 -2.94 -16.22 13.64
N ALA A 60 -2.62 -16.12 12.34
CA ALA A 60 -1.76 -17.10 11.68
C ALA A 60 -0.36 -17.12 12.31
N SER A 61 0.19 -18.32 12.49
CA SER A 61 1.58 -18.50 12.91
C SER A 61 2.52 -18.16 11.75
N LEU A 62 3.47 -17.25 11.98
CA LEU A 62 4.44 -16.83 10.96
C LEU A 62 5.78 -17.54 11.09
N MET A 63 6.16 -17.87 12.33
CA MET A 63 7.46 -18.45 12.68
C MET A 63 7.37 -19.12 14.05
N GLN A 64 8.35 -19.99 14.33
CA GLN A 64 8.53 -20.57 15.65
C GLN A 64 9.89 -20.21 16.23
N LEU A 65 9.85 -19.80 17.50
CA LEU A 65 11.02 -19.61 18.37
C LEU A 65 11.28 -20.88 19.20
N GLU A 66 12.53 -21.07 19.62
CA GLU A 66 12.94 -22.19 20.47
C GLU A 66 12.11 -22.25 21.77
N PRO A 67 11.32 -23.32 22.01
CA PRO A 67 10.40 -23.34 23.14
C PRO A 67 11.01 -23.87 24.45
N ALA A 68 12.24 -24.40 24.43
CA ALA A 68 12.81 -25.11 25.58
C ALA A 68 12.83 -24.28 26.87
N GLN A 69 13.32 -23.04 26.81
CA GLN A 69 13.38 -22.15 27.97
C GLN A 69 11.99 -21.78 28.50
N ALA A 70 11.09 -21.38 27.60
CA ALA A 70 9.71 -21.03 27.97
C ALA A 70 8.98 -22.22 28.63
N ARG A 71 9.18 -23.44 28.12
CA ARG A 71 8.61 -24.66 28.71
C ARG A 71 9.19 -24.94 30.10
N SER A 72 10.51 -24.87 30.24
CA SER A 72 11.17 -25.07 31.54
C SER A 72 10.67 -24.11 32.62
N GLN A 73 10.43 -22.84 32.26
CA GLN A 73 9.92 -21.84 33.20
C GLN A 73 8.46 -22.13 33.59
N LEU A 74 7.62 -22.52 32.63
CA LEU A 74 6.22 -22.88 32.91
C LEU A 74 6.12 -24.10 33.82
N ASP A 75 6.97 -25.11 33.61
CA ASP A 75 6.96 -26.33 34.42
C ASP A 75 7.41 -26.04 35.87
N ALA A 76 8.39 -25.17 36.06
CA ALA A 76 8.86 -24.75 37.38
C ALA A 76 7.78 -24.00 38.19
N LEU A 77 6.88 -23.27 37.53
CA LEU A 77 5.78 -22.55 38.19
C LEU A 77 4.57 -23.44 38.53
N ARG A 78 4.50 -24.64 37.95
CA ARG A 78 3.38 -25.58 38.14
C ARG A 78 3.65 -26.63 39.22
N ALA A 79 4.91 -26.81 39.62
CA ALA A 79 5.33 -27.70 40.70
C ALA A 79 5.10 -27.06 42.07
#